data_AF-A0A2J9PKI9-F1
#
_entry.id   AF-A0A2J9PKI9-F1
#
_cell.length_a   1.000
_cell.length_b   1.000
_cell.length_c   1.000
_cell.angle_alpha   90.00
_cell.angle_beta   90.00
_cell.angle_gamma   90.00
#
_symmetry.space_group_name_H-M   'P 1'
#
loop_
_entity.id
_entity.type
_entity.pdbx_description
1 polymer ?
#
loop_
_entity_poly.entity_id
_entity_poly.type
_entity_poly.pdbx_seq_one_letter_code
_entity_poly.pdbx_strand_id
1 'polypeptide(L)'
;MGYTVFDTFDLLQFNYGVTGAEISKQADIPYQWIATSKETNKLSNNLQKAIGKVYGYDWNSLENLRLYQKRLNTVGLVDGNRIKKLRAQREITRKQAAIDLKTSDDRISRIERNEVVLSSWVEYLRFKDYYQDDLLLRDETTEAKKRKRAKEVITFRNIATRGSKVSWQMIKKVRA
;
A
#
# COMPACT_ATOMS: atom_id res chain seq x y z
N MET A 1 13.51 7.09 -7.31
CA MET A 1 12.96 6.07 -8.23
C MET A 1 11.63 6.59 -8.72
N GLY A 2 11.42 6.63 -10.04
CA GLY A 2 10.12 6.99 -10.64
C GLY A 2 9.20 5.77 -10.74
N TYR A 3 7.92 6.00 -11.00
CA TYR A 3 6.94 4.94 -11.26
C TYR A 3 7.05 4.48 -12.72
N THR A 4 7.05 3.17 -12.94
CA THR A 4 6.90 2.60 -14.29
C THR A 4 5.43 2.65 -14.73
N VAL A 5 5.17 2.48 -16.04
CA VAL A 5 3.83 2.28 -16.58
C VAL A 5 3.17 1.06 -15.95
N PHE A 6 3.95 0.01 -15.69
CA PHE A 6 3.48 -1.16 -14.95
C PHE A 6 2.98 -0.78 -13.55
N ASP A 7 3.82 -0.09 -12.75
CA ASP A 7 3.45 0.36 -11.40
C ASP A 7 2.22 1.27 -11.42
N THR A 8 2.15 2.16 -12.41
CA THR A 8 1.05 3.12 -12.58
C THR A 8 -0.27 2.39 -12.80
N PHE A 9 -0.30 1.39 -13.69
CA PHE A 9 -1.50 0.58 -13.92
C PHE A 9 -1.86 -0.31 -12.75
N ASP A 10 -0.88 -0.87 -12.03
CA ASP A 10 -1.16 -1.71 -10.86
C ASP A 10 -1.73 -0.88 -9.70
N LEU A 11 -1.18 0.31 -9.48
CA LEU A 11 -1.72 1.28 -8.54
C LEU A 11 -3.13 1.74 -8.92
N LEU A 12 -3.38 1.97 -10.22
CA LEU A 12 -4.70 2.35 -10.72
C LEU A 12 -5.72 1.22 -10.50
N GLN A 13 -5.39 -0.01 -10.93
CA GLN A 13 -6.21 -1.21 -10.72
C GLN A 13 -6.55 -1.40 -9.24
N PHE A 14 -5.56 -1.29 -8.36
CA PHE A 14 -5.75 -1.39 -6.91
C PHE A 14 -6.66 -0.27 -6.37
N ASN A 15 -6.48 0.97 -6.82
CA ASN A 15 -7.23 2.11 -6.28
C ASN A 15 -8.70 2.09 -6.66
N TYR A 16 -9.01 1.67 -7.89
CA TYR A 16 -10.37 1.61 -8.39
C TYR A 16 -11.01 0.22 -8.21
N GLY A 17 -10.25 -0.76 -7.71
CA GLY A 17 -10.75 -2.14 -7.54
C GLY A 17 -11.13 -2.78 -8.87
N VAL A 18 -10.38 -2.47 -9.93
CA VAL A 18 -10.63 -2.92 -11.30
C VAL A 18 -9.43 -3.71 -11.84
N THR A 19 -9.69 -4.57 -12.80
CA THR A 19 -8.68 -5.29 -13.57
C THR A 19 -8.27 -4.52 -14.82
N GLY A 20 -7.13 -4.88 -15.43
CA GLY A 20 -6.74 -4.32 -16.72
C GLY A 20 -7.77 -4.55 -17.84
N ALA A 21 -8.51 -5.66 -17.80
CA ALA A 21 -9.59 -5.93 -18.74
C ALA A 21 -10.78 -4.97 -18.54
N GLU A 22 -11.11 -4.64 -17.29
CA GLU A 22 -12.15 -3.66 -16.97
C GLU A 22 -11.72 -2.24 -17.35
N ILE A 23 -10.46 -1.86 -17.14
CA ILE A 23 -9.91 -0.59 -17.63
C ILE A 23 -10.06 -0.51 -19.15
N SER A 24 -9.69 -1.58 -19.86
CA SER A 24 -9.84 -1.67 -21.32
C SER A 24 -11.29 -1.49 -21.77
N LYS A 25 -12.23 -2.13 -21.08
CA LYS A 25 -13.67 -2.00 -21.34
C LYS A 25 -14.20 -0.59 -21.04
N GLN A 26 -13.80 0.01 -19.92
CA GLN A 26 -14.26 1.34 -19.51
C GLN A 26 -13.71 2.46 -20.41
N ALA A 27 -12.46 2.31 -20.85
CA ALA A 27 -11.80 3.28 -21.71
C ALA A 27 -12.03 3.04 -23.22
N ASP A 28 -12.82 2.03 -23.59
CA ASP A 28 -13.13 1.64 -24.97
C ASP A 28 -11.87 1.44 -25.85
N ILE A 29 -10.93 0.63 -25.34
CA ILE A 29 -9.66 0.35 -25.99
C ILE A 29 -9.36 -1.15 -26.01
N PRO A 30 -8.58 -1.66 -26.98
CA PRO A 30 -8.12 -3.05 -26.96
C PRO A 30 -7.22 -3.34 -25.74
N TYR A 31 -7.45 -4.46 -25.06
CA TYR A 31 -6.63 -4.88 -23.93
C TYR A 31 -5.13 -5.03 -24.29
N GLN A 32 -4.83 -5.46 -25.52
CA GLN A 32 -3.46 -5.53 -26.04
C GLN A 32 -2.71 -4.19 -25.89
N TRP A 33 -3.39 -3.05 -26.02
CA TRP A 33 -2.73 -1.76 -25.88
C TRP A 33 -2.21 -1.53 -24.45
N ILE A 34 -2.96 -2.00 -23.44
CA ILE A 34 -2.53 -1.96 -22.04
C ILE A 34 -1.37 -2.94 -21.83
N ALA A 35 -1.50 -4.18 -22.33
CA ALA A 35 -0.46 -5.20 -22.20
C ALA A 35 0.88 -4.75 -22.81
N THR A 36 0.86 -4.28 -24.06
CA THR A 36 2.05 -3.77 -24.75
C THR A 36 2.62 -2.53 -24.06
N SER A 37 1.79 -1.64 -23.51
CA SER A 37 2.27 -0.47 -22.77
C SER A 37 2.97 -0.84 -21.47
N LYS A 38 2.51 -1.89 -20.78
CA LYS A 38 3.18 -2.46 -19.61
C LYS A 38 4.52 -3.10 -19.99
N GLU A 39 4.55 -3.91 -21.04
CA GLU A 39 5.77 -4.60 -21.52
C GLU A 39 6.84 -3.62 -22.00
N THR A 40 6.44 -2.62 -22.79
CA THR A 40 7.37 -1.61 -23.34
C THR A 40 7.66 -0.47 -22.36
N ASN A 41 6.98 -0.47 -21.22
CA ASN A 41 7.02 0.60 -20.22
C ASN A 41 6.79 2.01 -20.83
N LYS A 42 5.88 2.11 -21.80
CA LYS A 42 5.58 3.35 -22.54
C LYS A 42 4.08 3.50 -22.75
N LEU A 43 3.56 4.71 -22.54
CA LEU A 43 2.16 5.04 -22.77
C LEU A 43 2.01 5.83 -24.07
N SER A 44 1.21 5.31 -25.02
CA SER A 44 0.85 6.07 -26.23
C SER A 44 -0.11 7.22 -25.90
N ASN A 45 -0.06 8.32 -26.67
CA ASN A 45 -0.95 9.47 -26.46
C ASN A 45 -2.44 9.10 -26.53
N ASN A 46 -2.81 8.18 -27.43
CA ASN A 46 -4.18 7.70 -27.56
C ASN A 46 -4.64 6.95 -26.32
N LEU A 47 -3.78 6.08 -25.79
CA LEU A 47 -4.04 5.34 -24.56
C LEU A 47 -4.16 6.28 -23.35
N GLN A 48 -3.26 7.26 -23.22
CA GLN A 48 -3.31 8.24 -22.14
C GLN A 48 -4.62 9.04 -22.17
N LYS A 49 -5.06 9.48 -23.35
CA LYS A 49 -6.33 10.20 -23.51
C LYS A 49 -7.54 9.32 -23.18
N ALA A 50 -7.55 8.07 -23.63
CA ALA A 50 -8.65 7.14 -23.37
C ALA A 50 -8.81 6.86 -21.88
N ILE A 51 -7.70 6.55 -21.19
CA ILE A 51 -7.69 6.35 -19.73
C ILE A 51 -8.05 7.65 -19.00
N GLY A 52 -7.51 8.78 -19.46
CA GLY A 52 -7.77 10.09 -18.87
C GLY A 52 -9.23 10.53 -18.92
N LYS A 53 -9.99 10.10 -19.94
CA LYS A 53 -11.44 10.34 -20.00
C LYS A 53 -12.22 9.62 -18.89
N VAL A 54 -11.71 8.49 -18.42
CA VAL A 54 -12.39 7.65 -17.41
C VAL A 54 -11.94 8.00 -15.99
N TYR A 55 -10.63 8.17 -15.78
CA TYR A 55 -10.05 8.32 -14.46
C TYR A 55 -9.49 9.72 -14.17
N GLY A 56 -9.72 10.68 -15.07
CA GLY A 56 -9.15 12.03 -15.00
C GLY A 56 -7.83 12.13 -15.77
N TYR A 57 -7.60 13.24 -16.47
CA TYR A 57 -6.42 13.40 -17.33
C TYR A 57 -5.08 13.44 -16.57
N ASP A 58 -5.14 13.67 -15.27
CA ASP A 58 -4.02 13.68 -14.33
C ASP A 58 -3.80 12.32 -13.64
N TRP A 59 -4.47 11.24 -14.06
CA TRP A 59 -4.41 9.91 -13.44
C TRP A 59 -2.99 9.36 -13.24
N ASN A 60 -2.04 9.72 -14.12
CA ASN A 60 -0.63 9.31 -14.06
C ASN A 60 0.30 10.42 -13.54
N SER A 61 -0.24 11.50 -12.99
CA SER A 61 0.54 12.56 -12.36
C SER A 61 1.30 12.02 -11.14
N LEU A 62 2.46 12.60 -10.85
CA LEU A 62 3.27 12.18 -9.70
C LEU A 62 2.50 12.34 -8.37
N GLU A 63 1.63 13.34 -8.26
CA GLU A 63 0.79 13.56 -7.09
C GLU A 63 -0.23 12.43 -6.90
N ASN A 64 -0.97 12.08 -7.95
CA ASN A 64 -1.94 10.98 -7.90
C ASN A 64 -1.26 9.64 -7.65
N LEU A 65 -0.11 9.38 -8.28
CA LEU A 65 0.66 8.15 -8.04
C LEU A 65 1.14 8.03 -6.59
N ARG A 66 1.57 9.13 -5.98
CA ARG A 66 1.92 9.17 -4.54
C ARG A 66 0.70 8.91 -3.67
N LEU A 67 -0.46 9.49 -4.02
CA LEU A 67 -1.72 9.25 -3.31
C LEU A 67 -2.15 7.79 -3.40
N TYR A 68 -2.06 7.18 -4.59
CA TYR A 68 -2.38 5.78 -4.82
C TYR A 68 -1.46 4.86 -4.04
N GLN A 69 -0.16 5.13 -4.03
CA GLN A 69 0.80 4.40 -3.22
C GLN A 69 0.52 4.53 -1.72
N LYS A 70 0.16 5.74 -1.26
CA LYS A 70 -0.23 5.96 0.14
C LYS A 70 -1.42 5.09 0.52
N ARG A 71 -2.45 5.02 -0.33
CA ARG A 71 -3.63 4.18 -0.13
C ARG A 71 -3.29 2.69 -0.09
N LEU A 72 -2.43 2.23 -1.01
CA LEU A 72 -1.92 0.85 -1.00
C LEU A 72 -1.22 0.53 0.33
N ASN A 73 -0.34 1.43 0.79
CA ASN A 73 0.34 1.28 2.07
C ASN A 73 -0.64 1.24 3.24
N THR A 74 -1.67 2.10 3.24
CA THR A 74 -2.72 2.11 4.27
C THR A 74 -3.48 0.78 4.33
N VAL A 75 -3.84 0.20 3.19
CA VAL A 75 -4.52 -1.11 3.17
C VAL A 75 -3.61 -2.22 3.70
N GLY A 76 -2.31 -2.14 3.45
CA GLY A 76 -1.32 -3.05 4.04
C GLY A 76 -1.22 -2.97 5.57
N LEU A 77 -1.80 -1.94 6.21
CA LEU A 77 -1.80 -1.75 7.66
C LEU A 77 -3.14 -2.15 8.33
N VAL A 78 -4.08 -2.70 7.57
CA VAL A 78 -5.35 -3.21 8.10
C VAL A 78 -5.10 -4.38 9.04
N ASP A 79 -5.73 -4.36 10.22
CA ASP A 79 -5.62 -5.43 11.21
C ASP A 79 -6.89 -6.30 11.24
N GLY A 80 -6.73 -7.56 10.85
CA GLY A 80 -7.75 -8.60 10.94
C GLY A 80 -8.31 -8.78 12.35
N ASN A 81 -7.49 -8.65 13.40
CA ASN A 81 -7.97 -8.75 14.77
C ASN A 81 -8.90 -7.58 15.13
N ARG A 82 -8.63 -6.39 14.62
CA ARG A 82 -9.50 -5.22 14.77
C ARG A 82 -10.85 -5.49 14.10
N ILE A 83 -10.86 -5.98 12.87
CA ILE A 83 -12.08 -6.37 12.15
C ILE A 83 -12.88 -7.41 12.94
N LYS A 84 -12.23 -8.46 13.44
CA LYS A 84 -12.87 -9.49 14.29
C LYS A 84 -13.52 -8.90 15.53
N LYS A 85 -12.84 -7.96 16.22
CA LYS A 85 -13.38 -7.27 17.40
C LYS A 85 -14.59 -6.41 17.04
N LEU A 86 -14.51 -5.62 15.96
CA LEU A 86 -15.62 -4.78 15.50
C LEU A 86 -16.85 -5.62 15.14
N ARG A 87 -16.64 -6.75 14.47
CA ARG A 87 -17.70 -7.71 14.17
C ARG A 87 -18.35 -8.25 15.44
N ALA A 88 -17.54 -8.66 16.42
CA ALA A 88 -18.05 -9.18 17.70
C ALA A 88 -18.78 -8.11 18.52
N GLN A 89 -18.31 -6.86 18.52
CA GLN A 89 -18.96 -5.72 19.19
C GLN A 89 -20.34 -5.39 18.63
N ARG A 90 -20.55 -5.69 17.35
CA ARG A 90 -21.84 -5.53 16.67
C ARG A 90 -22.72 -6.78 16.74
N GLU A 91 -22.27 -7.82 17.43
CA GLU A 91 -22.99 -9.09 17.62
C GLU A 91 -23.38 -9.79 16.31
N ILE A 92 -22.66 -9.52 15.22
CA ILE A 92 -22.92 -10.09 13.90
C ILE A 92 -22.07 -11.33 13.65
N THR A 93 -22.65 -12.30 12.94
CA THR A 93 -21.93 -13.50 12.49
C THR A 93 -21.04 -13.19 11.29
N ARG A 94 -20.00 -14.00 11.06
CA ARG A 94 -19.16 -13.86 9.85
C ARG A 94 -19.95 -14.03 8.56
N LYS A 95 -20.92 -14.96 8.55
CA LYS A 95 -21.83 -15.17 7.41
C LYS A 95 -22.64 -13.92 7.09
N GLN A 96 -23.17 -13.22 8.10
CA GLN A 96 -23.88 -11.97 7.88
C GLN A 96 -22.95 -10.90 7.32
N ALA A 97 -21.77 -10.71 7.93
CA ALA A 97 -20.77 -9.75 7.45
C ALA A 97 -20.35 -10.05 6.00
N ALA A 98 -20.21 -11.33 5.64
CA ALA A 98 -19.86 -11.75 4.29
C ALA A 98 -20.93 -11.35 3.26
N ILE A 99 -22.21 -11.55 3.58
CA ILE A 99 -23.34 -11.12 2.73
C ILE A 99 -23.31 -9.60 2.54
N ASP A 100 -23.22 -8.85 3.64
CA ASP A 100 -23.29 -7.38 3.61
C ASP A 100 -22.09 -6.77 2.86
N LEU A 101 -20.90 -7.33 3.04
CA LEU A 101 -19.66 -6.89 2.38
C LEU A 101 -19.51 -7.44 0.96
N LYS A 102 -20.44 -8.29 0.51
CA LYS A 102 -20.42 -8.98 -0.80
C LYS A 102 -19.12 -9.77 -1.01
N THR A 103 -18.81 -10.62 -0.05
CA THR A 103 -17.61 -11.47 -0.03
C THR A 103 -17.95 -12.84 0.54
N SER A 104 -16.98 -13.76 0.60
CA SER A 104 -17.20 -15.10 1.15
C SER A 104 -16.91 -15.15 2.66
N ASP A 105 -17.63 -16.03 3.38
CA ASP A 105 -17.37 -16.29 4.81
C ASP A 105 -15.93 -16.74 5.07
N ASP A 106 -15.38 -17.56 4.16
CA ASP A 106 -13.96 -17.96 4.18
C ASP A 106 -13.03 -16.75 4.07
N ARG A 107 -13.30 -15.84 3.11
CA ARG A 107 -12.49 -14.63 2.94
C ARG A 107 -12.55 -13.75 4.19
N ILE A 108 -13.72 -13.55 4.80
CA ILE A 108 -13.82 -12.85 6.10
C ILE A 108 -13.00 -13.56 7.17
N SER A 109 -13.11 -14.89 7.27
CA SER A 109 -12.33 -15.68 8.24
C SER A 109 -10.83 -15.48 8.06
N ARG A 110 -10.33 -15.50 6.82
CA ARG A 110 -8.91 -15.32 6.51
C ARG A 110 -8.43 -13.89 6.75
N ILE A 111 -9.27 -12.89 6.45
CA ILE A 111 -9.01 -11.48 6.79
C ILE A 111 -8.88 -11.33 8.31
N GLU A 112 -9.83 -11.86 9.09
CA GLU A 112 -9.82 -11.80 10.55
C GLU A 112 -8.60 -12.46 11.20
N ARG A 113 -7.97 -13.41 10.49
CA ARG A 113 -6.75 -14.11 10.91
C ARG A 113 -5.47 -13.48 10.37
N ASN A 114 -5.55 -12.36 9.65
CA ASN A 114 -4.42 -11.73 8.95
C ASN A 114 -3.73 -12.66 7.92
N GLU A 115 -4.45 -13.66 7.39
CA GLU A 115 -3.92 -14.56 6.36
C GLU A 115 -4.03 -13.94 4.96
N VAL A 116 -4.95 -13.00 4.76
CA VAL A 116 -5.12 -12.23 3.53
C VAL A 116 -5.41 -10.77 3.85
N VAL A 117 -4.92 -9.88 3.00
CA VAL A 117 -5.24 -8.44 3.03
C VAL A 117 -6.40 -8.11 2.09
N LEU A 118 -6.96 -6.91 2.25
CA LEU A 118 -7.94 -6.39 1.30
C LEU A 118 -7.26 -6.16 -0.06
N SER A 119 -7.96 -6.48 -1.14
CA SER A 119 -7.45 -6.52 -2.51
C SER A 119 -7.40 -5.16 -3.19
N SER A 120 -8.13 -4.16 -2.67
CA SER A 120 -8.26 -2.85 -3.29
C SER A 120 -8.59 -1.76 -2.27
N TRP A 121 -8.37 -0.51 -2.67
CA TRP A 121 -8.82 0.65 -1.90
C TRP A 121 -10.36 0.71 -1.79
N VAL A 122 -11.07 0.31 -2.84
CA VAL A 122 -12.55 0.24 -2.83
C VAL A 122 -13.05 -0.80 -1.82
N GLU A 123 -12.41 -1.97 -1.73
CA GLU A 123 -12.74 -2.97 -0.70
C GLU A 123 -12.48 -2.40 0.71
N TYR A 124 -11.35 -1.70 0.91
CA TYR A 124 -11.07 -1.02 2.17
C TYR A 124 -12.15 -0.01 2.56
N LEU A 125 -12.56 0.87 1.63
CA LEU A 125 -13.61 1.84 1.90
C LEU A 125 -14.93 1.17 2.26
N ARG A 126 -15.28 0.05 1.61
CA ARG A 126 -16.48 -0.72 1.92
C ARG A 126 -16.46 -1.29 3.33
N PHE A 127 -15.33 -1.88 3.74
CA PHE A 127 -15.18 -2.38 5.11
C PHE A 127 -15.22 -1.24 6.13
N LYS A 128 -14.57 -0.12 5.82
CA LYS A 128 -14.52 1.06 6.71
C LYS A 128 -15.92 1.66 6.90
N ASP A 129 -16.67 1.78 5.82
CA ASP A 129 -18.05 2.27 5.85
C ASP A 129 -18.98 1.31 6.60
N TYR A 130 -18.87 0.01 6.32
CA TYR A 130 -19.64 -1.01 7.01
C TYR A 130 -19.43 -0.98 8.52
N TYR A 131 -18.17 -0.97 8.99
CA TYR A 131 -17.84 -0.99 10.42
C TYR A 131 -17.84 0.40 11.09
N GLN A 132 -17.92 1.49 10.33
CA GLN A 132 -17.92 2.88 10.81
C GLN A 132 -16.81 3.19 11.84
N ASP A 133 -15.66 2.54 11.72
CA ASP A 133 -14.53 2.66 12.64
C ASP A 133 -13.22 2.47 11.86
N ASP A 134 -12.10 2.82 12.47
CA ASP A 134 -10.79 2.57 11.93
C ASP A 134 -10.44 1.07 11.97
N LEU A 135 -10.07 0.55 10.81
CA LEU A 135 -9.65 -0.83 10.58
C LEU A 135 -8.15 -1.03 10.80
N LEU A 136 -7.42 0.07 10.96
CA LEU A 136 -5.98 0.06 11.09
C LEU A 136 -5.55 -0.36 12.49
N LEU A 137 -4.32 -0.86 12.58
CA LEU A 137 -3.66 -1.15 13.83
C LEU A 137 -3.52 0.17 14.63
N ARG A 138 -4.08 0.25 15.85
CA ARG A 138 -4.02 1.46 16.71
C ARG A 138 -2.60 1.97 16.99
N ASP A 139 -1.57 1.16 16.72
CA ASP A 139 -0.16 1.47 16.98
C ASP A 139 0.54 2.31 15.88
N GLU A 140 -0.18 3.14 15.11
CA GLU A 140 0.49 4.22 14.38
C GLU A 140 1.29 5.15 15.33
N THR A 141 0.91 5.24 16.61
CA THR A 141 1.71 5.96 17.62
C THR A 141 2.95 5.19 18.09
N THR A 142 3.02 3.87 17.93
CA THR A 142 4.07 3.01 18.50
C THR A 142 5.08 2.55 17.45
N GLU A 143 4.66 2.21 16.23
CA GLU A 143 5.57 1.82 15.14
C GLU A 143 6.19 3.03 14.40
N ALA A 144 5.46 4.14 14.24
CA ALA A 144 6.04 5.38 13.72
C ALA A 144 7.14 5.93 14.65
N LYS A 145 7.02 5.68 15.96
CA LYS A 145 8.09 5.96 16.95
C LYS A 145 9.27 5.01 16.85
N LYS A 146 9.07 3.73 16.48
CA LYS A 146 10.18 2.78 16.25
C LYS A 146 10.95 3.06 14.96
N ARG A 147 10.28 3.48 13.88
CA ARG A 147 10.94 3.87 12.61
C ARG A 147 11.69 5.22 12.69
N LYS A 148 11.45 6.03 13.73
CA LYS A 148 12.21 7.24 14.09
C LYS A 148 13.32 6.99 15.14
N ARG A 149 13.82 5.77 15.33
CA ARG A 149 15.09 5.61 16.04
C ARG A 149 16.21 6.10 15.12
N ALA A 150 16.65 7.34 15.39
CA ALA A 150 17.86 7.97 14.88
C ALA A 150 18.97 6.95 14.64
N LYS A 151 19.56 6.92 13.45
CA LYS A 151 20.77 6.13 13.21
C LYS A 151 21.87 6.70 14.10
N GLU A 152 22.26 5.98 15.14
CA GLU A 152 23.45 6.33 15.91
C GLU A 152 24.67 5.93 15.07
N VAL A 153 25.34 6.92 14.47
CA VAL A 153 26.63 6.69 13.81
C VAL A 153 27.71 6.85 14.88
N ILE A 154 28.39 5.74 15.19
CA ILE A 154 29.55 5.73 16.08
C ILE A 154 30.80 5.78 15.22
N THR A 155 31.60 6.84 15.34
CA THR A 155 32.91 6.95 14.66
C THR A 155 34.03 6.64 15.64
N PHE A 156 34.91 5.71 15.24
CA PHE A 156 36.13 5.36 15.95
C PHE A 156 37.34 5.97 15.22
N ARG A 157 38.35 6.42 15.95
CA ARG A 157 39.66 6.76 15.37
C ARG A 157 40.69 5.75 15.82
N ASN A 158 41.52 5.35 14.86
CA ASN A 158 42.68 4.53 15.11
C ASN A 158 43.75 5.41 15.76
N ILE A 159 44.18 5.04 16.97
CA ILE A 159 45.34 5.65 17.63
C ILE A 159 46.44 4.61 17.57
N ALA A 160 47.19 4.63 16.48
CA ALA A 160 48.43 3.88 16.34
C ALA A 160 49.60 4.82 16.56
N THR A 161 50.15 4.85 17.76
CA THR A 161 51.48 5.42 18.03
C THR A 161 52.53 4.41 17.57
N ARG A 162 53.55 4.85 16.81
CA ARG A 162 54.61 3.97 16.29
C ARG A 162 55.19 3.10 17.41
N GLY A 163 54.96 1.79 17.33
CA GLY A 163 55.51 0.78 18.24
C GLY A 163 54.55 0.16 19.27
N SER A 164 53.30 0.60 19.37
CA SER A 164 52.32 0.06 20.34
C SER A 164 51.08 -0.59 19.71
N LYS A 165 50.48 -1.57 20.41
CA LYS A 165 49.28 -2.32 19.99
C LYS A 165 48.13 -1.36 19.65
N VAL A 166 47.47 -1.61 18.51
CA VAL A 166 46.36 -0.80 18.01
C VAL A 166 45.24 -0.74 19.05
N SER A 167 44.86 0.48 19.46
CA SER A 167 43.69 0.72 20.31
C SER A 167 42.71 1.66 19.61
N TRP A 168 41.42 1.36 19.74
CA TRP A 168 40.33 2.15 19.16
C TRP A 168 39.69 3.02 20.24
N GLN A 169 39.61 4.33 20.00
CA GLN A 169 38.91 5.25 20.88
C GLN A 169 37.65 5.78 20.18
N MET A 170 36.52 5.72 20.87
CA MET A 170 35.25 6.29 20.41
C MET A 170 35.31 7.82 20.55
N ILE A 171 35.11 8.57 19.46
CA ILE A 171 35.27 10.03 19.49
C ILE A 171 33.94 10.75 19.75
N LYS A 172 32.84 10.31 19.13
CA LYS A 172 31.58 11.04 19.23
C LYS A 172 30.39 10.14 18.99
N LYS A 173 29.35 10.32 19.81
CA LYS A 173 28.02 9.79 19.59
C LYS A 173 27.15 10.93 19.06
N VAL A 174 26.79 10.89 17.77
CA VAL A 174 25.90 11.90 17.17
C VAL A 174 24.55 11.26 16.91
N ARG A 175 23.49 11.87 17.44
CA ARG A 175 22.10 11.54 17.08
C ARG A 175 21.76 12.29 15.78
N ALA A 176 21.42 11.55 14.73
CA ALA A 176 20.89 12.10 13.48
C ALA A 176 19.37 11.93 13.43
#